data_AF-A0A6N6PFT4-F1
#
_entry.id   AF-A0A6N6PFT4-F1
#
_cell.length_a   1.000
_cell.length_b   1.000
_cell.length_c   1.000
_cell.angle_alpha   90.00
_cell.angle_beta   90.00
_cell.angle_gamma   90.00
#
_symmetry.space_group_name_H-M   'P 1'
#
loop_
_entity.id
_entity.type
_entity.pdbx_description
1 polymer ?
#
loop_
_entity_poly.entity_id
_entity_poly.type
_entity_poly.pdbx_seq_one_letter_code
_entity_poly.pdbx_strand_id
1 'polypeptide(L)'
;MRFLAPRIFLAALTLFAAACSSQRPLPKYQKPIARARVQTVRTTAYTHTEDDHVRYSNRNALGGCLKCGPIHSAAADWSRWPAGTVFRIRETGQVFEVDDYGWALAGTNTIDLYKPSRAAMNAWGVRRVTIDNLRWGDPHRSLAILRQRMKHRHIRRMVDALEDRMAELSRPVEVAAPTFASTAPAGPTIDETARPPVTARRQPTISGQVGVVVSNTRPAVTPNPFFGSTSTR
;
A
#
# COMPACT_ATOMS: atom_id res chain seq x y z
N MET A 1 -0.35 -67.44 63.79
CA MET A 1 -1.25 -66.97 62.71
C MET A 1 -1.33 -65.45 62.83
N ARG A 2 -0.74 -64.71 61.88
CA ARG A 2 -0.66 -63.23 61.89
C ARG A 2 -1.29 -62.68 60.61
N PHE A 3 -2.05 -61.60 60.78
CA PHE A 3 -2.92 -60.91 59.82
C PHE A 3 -2.17 -59.99 58.83
N LEU A 4 -2.75 -59.88 57.61
CA LEU A 4 -2.98 -58.69 56.76
C LEU A 4 -1.81 -57.80 56.28
N ALA A 5 -1.62 -57.72 54.94
CA ALA A 5 -1.84 -56.52 54.11
C ALA A 5 -1.14 -56.61 52.73
N PRO A 6 -1.82 -56.29 51.60
CA PRO A 6 -1.17 -56.10 50.30
C PRO A 6 -0.67 -54.65 50.18
N ARG A 7 0.60 -54.46 49.82
CA ARG A 7 1.14 -53.13 49.54
C ARG A 7 0.76 -52.71 48.11
N ILE A 8 0.00 -51.62 48.08
CA ILE A 8 -0.51 -50.92 46.91
C ILE A 8 0.63 -50.29 46.09
N PHE A 9 0.42 -50.34 44.78
CA PHE A 9 1.13 -49.71 43.66
C PHE A 9 1.65 -48.29 43.90
N LEU A 10 2.80 -47.97 43.29
CA LEU A 10 3.07 -46.62 42.76
C LEU A 10 3.78 -46.74 41.40
N ALA A 11 3.00 -46.87 40.33
CA ALA A 11 3.47 -46.62 38.98
C ALA A 11 3.51 -45.10 38.77
N ALA A 12 4.71 -44.54 38.63
CA ALA A 12 4.90 -43.14 38.27
C ALA A 12 4.50 -42.94 36.80
N LEU A 13 3.23 -42.57 36.60
CA LEU A 13 2.70 -42.12 35.31
C LEU A 13 3.26 -40.72 35.04
N THR A 14 4.33 -40.65 34.24
CA THR A 14 4.84 -39.40 33.68
C THR A 14 3.79 -38.83 32.72
N LEU A 15 2.99 -37.91 33.23
CA LEU A 15 1.99 -37.16 32.48
C LEU A 15 2.72 -36.21 31.51
N PHE A 16 3.07 -36.71 30.33
CA PHE A 16 3.48 -35.86 29.20
C PHE A 16 2.25 -35.06 28.76
N ALA A 17 2.09 -33.87 29.33
CA ALA A 17 1.12 -32.90 28.87
C ALA A 17 1.55 -32.41 27.47
N ALA A 18 1.07 -33.09 26.44
CA ALA A 18 1.11 -32.59 25.07
C ALA A 18 0.22 -31.34 25.02
N ALA A 19 0.81 -30.17 25.25
CA ALA A 19 0.20 -28.89 24.98
C ALA A 19 -0.10 -28.81 23.47
N CYS A 20 -1.29 -29.25 23.08
CA CYS A 20 -1.82 -29.03 21.74
C CYS A 20 -2.02 -27.53 21.58
N SER A 21 -1.01 -26.83 21.08
CA SER A 21 -1.10 -25.47 20.60
C SER A 21 -2.14 -25.45 19.48
N SER A 22 -3.38 -25.12 19.83
CA SER A 22 -4.49 -24.94 18.88
C SER A 22 -4.16 -23.77 17.98
N GLN A 23 -3.56 -24.06 16.82
CA GLN A 23 -3.16 -23.07 15.84
C GLN A 23 -4.41 -22.36 15.28
N ARG A 24 -4.48 -21.03 15.44
CA ARG A 24 -5.57 -20.17 14.93
C ARG A 24 -5.84 -20.48 13.44
N PRO A 25 -7.08 -20.86 13.06
CA PRO A 25 -7.39 -21.32 11.70
C PRO A 25 -7.33 -20.16 10.70
N LEU A 26 -6.63 -20.34 9.59
CA LEU A 26 -6.44 -19.29 8.59
C LEU A 26 -7.78 -18.67 8.11
N PRO A 27 -7.81 -17.37 7.75
CA PRO A 27 -9.01 -16.74 7.20
C PRO A 27 -9.52 -17.46 5.96
N LYS A 28 -10.85 -17.47 5.74
CA LYS A 28 -11.47 -18.09 4.55
C LYS A 28 -10.85 -17.51 3.28
N TYR A 29 -10.38 -18.39 2.40
CA TYR A 29 -9.81 -17.98 1.11
C TYR A 29 -10.85 -17.30 0.24
N GLN A 30 -10.45 -16.23 -0.42
CA GLN A 30 -11.25 -15.52 -1.42
C GLN A 30 -10.49 -15.52 -2.74
N LYS A 31 -11.16 -15.77 -3.87
CA LYS A 31 -10.53 -15.62 -5.19
C LYS A 31 -9.93 -14.21 -5.33
N PRO A 32 -8.65 -14.06 -5.78
CA PRO A 32 -8.07 -12.75 -5.98
C PRO A 32 -8.88 -11.92 -6.97
N ILE A 33 -9.09 -10.64 -6.64
CA ILE A 33 -9.63 -9.69 -7.62
C ILE A 33 -8.59 -9.42 -8.71
N ALA A 34 -9.06 -9.25 -9.95
CA ALA A 34 -8.19 -8.92 -11.07
C ALA A 34 -7.50 -7.56 -10.83
N ARG A 35 -6.20 -7.49 -11.10
CA ARG A 35 -5.44 -6.24 -11.02
C ARG A 35 -6.02 -5.22 -11.99
N ALA A 36 -6.32 -4.04 -11.50
CA ALA A 36 -6.86 -2.95 -12.28
C ALA A 36 -6.40 -1.60 -11.71
N ARG A 37 -6.43 -0.55 -12.54
CA ARG A 37 -6.15 0.83 -12.08
C ARG A 37 -7.15 1.31 -11.03
N VAL A 38 -8.41 0.89 -11.15
CA VAL A 38 -9.50 1.26 -10.24
C VAL A 38 -10.13 -0.02 -9.68
N GLN A 39 -10.30 -0.10 -8.37
CA GLN A 39 -10.88 -1.29 -7.71
C GLN A 39 -11.77 -0.88 -6.53
N THR A 40 -12.87 -1.60 -6.32
CA THR A 40 -13.63 -1.53 -5.06
C THR A 40 -13.16 -2.62 -4.11
N VAL A 41 -12.60 -2.22 -2.98
CA VAL A 41 -11.96 -3.12 -2.02
C VAL A 41 -12.62 -3.02 -0.66
N ARG A 42 -12.60 -4.13 0.10
CA ARG A 42 -12.95 -4.08 1.53
C ARG A 42 -11.76 -3.51 2.28
N THR A 43 -12.01 -2.54 3.16
CA THR A 43 -11.01 -2.00 4.07
C THR A 43 -11.41 -2.19 5.52
N THR A 44 -10.40 -2.42 6.34
CA THR A 44 -10.45 -2.31 7.81
C THR A 44 -9.45 -1.25 8.25
N ALA A 45 -9.30 -1.04 9.55
CA ALA A 45 -8.21 -0.26 10.09
C ALA A 45 -7.57 -0.98 11.28
N TYR A 46 -6.29 -0.74 11.46
CA TYR A 46 -5.50 -1.23 12.59
C TYR A 46 -4.67 -0.10 13.20
N THR A 47 -4.16 -0.33 14.41
CA THR A 47 -3.20 0.57 15.04
C THR A 47 -2.13 -0.20 15.80
N HIS A 48 -0.94 0.39 15.93
CA HIS A 48 0.18 -0.23 16.65
C HIS A 48 -0.08 -0.40 18.16
N THR A 49 -1.16 0.19 18.66
CA THR A 49 -1.61 0.05 20.06
C THR A 49 -2.55 -1.13 20.27
N GLU A 50 -2.93 -1.89 19.24
CA GLU A 50 -3.69 -3.14 19.40
C GLU A 50 -2.80 -4.27 19.91
N ASP A 51 -3.34 -5.14 20.75
CA ASP A 51 -2.59 -6.20 21.47
C ASP A 51 -1.78 -7.09 20.52
N ASP A 52 -2.35 -7.45 19.36
CA ASP A 52 -1.70 -8.27 18.32
C ASP A 52 -0.50 -7.55 17.66
N HIS A 53 -0.40 -6.21 17.77
CA HIS A 53 0.67 -5.38 17.22
C HIS A 53 1.71 -4.91 18.23
N VAL A 54 1.42 -4.93 19.55
CA VAL A 54 2.33 -4.44 20.60
C VAL A 54 3.72 -5.06 20.48
N ARG A 55 3.82 -6.35 20.15
CA ARG A 55 5.09 -7.08 19.97
C ARG A 55 5.99 -6.54 18.85
N TYR A 56 5.42 -5.79 17.90
CA TYR A 56 6.13 -5.21 16.76
C TYR A 56 6.35 -3.70 16.93
N SER A 57 5.85 -3.12 18.03
CA SER A 57 5.88 -1.67 18.27
C SER A 57 5.35 -0.91 17.03
N ASN A 58 5.97 0.20 16.66
CA ASN A 58 5.63 0.99 15.49
C ASN A 58 6.33 0.53 14.20
N ARG A 59 6.75 -0.75 14.07
CA ARG A 59 7.46 -1.26 12.88
C ARG A 59 6.52 -1.89 11.86
N ASN A 60 6.80 -1.69 10.58
CA ASN A 60 6.14 -2.38 9.46
C ASN A 60 6.91 -3.62 9.00
N ALA A 61 6.30 -4.45 8.16
CA ALA A 61 6.92 -5.66 7.65
C ALA A 61 8.14 -5.43 6.72
N LEU A 62 8.32 -4.22 6.19
CA LEU A 62 9.50 -3.82 5.40
C LEU A 62 10.70 -3.37 6.24
N GLY A 63 10.58 -3.35 7.57
CA GLY A 63 11.66 -2.97 8.50
C GLY A 63 11.73 -1.47 8.81
N GLY A 64 10.82 -0.67 8.27
CA GLY A 64 10.65 0.75 8.59
C GLY A 64 9.64 0.98 9.72
N CYS A 65 9.36 2.24 10.03
CA CYS A 65 8.28 2.61 10.96
C CYS A 65 6.95 2.79 10.20
N LEU A 66 5.83 2.49 10.86
CA LEU A 66 4.48 2.77 10.38
C LEU A 66 4.31 4.28 10.16
N LYS A 67 3.73 4.64 9.01
CA LYS A 67 3.68 6.01 8.49
C LYS A 67 2.28 6.58 8.60
N CYS A 68 2.18 7.84 9.03
CA CYS A 68 0.97 8.65 8.94
C CYS A 68 1.38 10.08 8.58
N GLY A 69 1.00 10.54 7.38
CA GLY A 69 1.50 11.79 6.80
C GLY A 69 1.08 11.89 5.33
N PRO A 70 1.93 12.39 4.41
CA PRO A 70 1.61 12.44 2.98
C PRO A 70 1.30 11.06 2.37
N ILE A 71 1.94 10.01 2.90
CA ILE A 71 1.67 8.61 2.58
C ILE A 71 1.49 7.85 3.90
N HIS A 72 0.41 7.10 3.99
CA HIS A 72 0.05 6.28 5.14
C HIS A 72 0.46 4.82 4.92
N SER A 73 0.80 4.09 5.99
CA SER A 73 1.02 2.64 5.91
C SER A 73 -0.28 1.87 5.71
N ALA A 74 -0.20 0.74 5.02
CA ALA A 74 -1.29 -0.20 4.87
C ALA A 74 -0.76 -1.64 4.93
N ALA A 75 -1.56 -2.53 5.50
CA ALA A 75 -1.31 -3.95 5.48
C ALA A 75 -2.20 -4.63 4.44
N ALA A 76 -1.67 -5.62 3.74
CA ALA A 76 -2.44 -6.44 2.82
C ALA A 76 -1.84 -7.84 2.68
N ASP A 77 -2.56 -8.73 2.01
CA ASP A 77 -1.95 -9.94 1.44
C ASP A 77 -1.07 -9.56 0.26
N TRP A 78 0.24 -9.78 0.38
CA TRP A 78 1.21 -9.41 -0.65
C TRP A 78 1.11 -10.23 -1.94
N SER A 79 0.40 -11.36 -1.95
CA SER A 79 0.04 -12.03 -3.20
C SER A 79 -1.04 -11.30 -3.98
N ARG A 80 -1.75 -10.33 -3.37
CA ARG A 80 -2.81 -9.55 -4.00
C ARG A 80 -2.38 -8.12 -4.27
N TRP A 81 -1.76 -7.48 -3.28
CA TRP A 81 -1.11 -6.18 -3.41
C TRP A 81 0.34 -6.32 -2.95
N PRO A 82 1.29 -6.59 -3.87
CA PRO A 82 2.69 -6.75 -3.53
C PRO A 82 3.24 -5.56 -2.74
N ALA A 83 4.26 -5.82 -1.92
CA ALA A 83 4.92 -4.82 -1.13
C ALA A 83 5.38 -3.63 -1.98
N GLY A 84 5.10 -2.42 -1.49
CA GLY A 84 5.32 -1.16 -2.19
C GLY A 84 4.20 -0.74 -3.14
N THR A 85 3.06 -1.44 -3.17
CA THR A 85 1.86 -0.98 -3.88
C THR A 85 1.39 0.34 -3.28
N VAL A 86 1.17 1.35 -4.11
CA VAL A 86 0.65 2.67 -3.71
C VAL A 86 -0.72 2.86 -4.29
N PHE A 87 -1.68 3.23 -3.44
CA PHE A 87 -3.05 3.49 -3.85
C PHE A 87 -3.61 4.76 -3.17
N ARG A 88 -4.61 5.36 -3.81
CA ARG A 88 -5.39 6.46 -3.25
C ARG A 88 -6.81 6.00 -3.00
N ILE A 89 -7.37 6.32 -1.84
CA ILE A 89 -8.81 6.18 -1.60
C ILE A 89 -9.50 7.38 -2.24
N ARG A 90 -10.42 7.14 -3.18
CA ARG A 90 -11.04 8.23 -3.96
C ARG A 90 -11.85 9.17 -3.10
N GLU A 91 -12.58 8.63 -2.14
CA GLU A 91 -13.52 9.37 -1.31
C GLU A 91 -12.79 10.33 -0.34
N THR A 92 -11.60 9.97 0.13
CA THR A 92 -10.84 10.78 1.10
C THR A 92 -9.61 11.48 0.51
N GLY A 93 -9.17 11.08 -0.68
CA GLY A 93 -7.92 11.53 -1.30
C GLY A 93 -6.64 11.02 -0.63
N GLN A 94 -6.75 10.28 0.48
CA GLN A 94 -5.59 9.77 1.22
C GLN A 94 -4.81 8.73 0.41
N VAL A 95 -3.49 8.83 0.46
CA VAL A 95 -2.57 7.93 -0.23
C VAL A 95 -1.95 6.96 0.76
N PHE A 96 -1.92 5.68 0.38
CA PHE A 96 -1.38 4.60 1.19
C PHE A 96 -0.33 3.82 0.42
N GLU A 97 0.65 3.29 1.15
CA GLU A 97 1.63 2.33 0.65
C GLU A 97 1.46 1.01 1.41
N VAL A 98 1.39 -0.10 0.67
CA VAL A 98 1.40 -1.45 1.24
C VAL A 98 2.82 -1.78 1.68
N ASP A 99 3.11 -1.58 2.95
CA ASP A 99 4.40 -1.83 3.58
C ASP A 99 4.33 -2.86 4.73
N ASP A 100 3.13 -3.38 4.98
CA ASP A 100 2.85 -4.32 6.05
C ASP A 100 1.99 -5.50 5.59
N TYR A 101 1.91 -6.55 6.41
CA TYR A 101 1.01 -7.69 6.21
C TYR A 101 0.55 -8.26 7.55
N GLY A 102 -0.52 -9.07 7.54
CA GLY A 102 -1.04 -9.69 8.75
C GLY A 102 -1.70 -11.03 8.51
N TRP A 103 -1.76 -11.84 9.56
CA TRP A 103 -2.43 -13.15 9.54
C TRP A 103 -3.89 -13.05 9.07
N ALA A 104 -4.61 -12.00 9.47
CA ALA A 104 -6.03 -11.81 9.16
C ALA A 104 -6.29 -11.47 7.68
N LEU A 105 -5.24 -11.05 6.97
CA LEU A 105 -5.33 -10.57 5.60
C LEU A 105 -4.96 -11.64 4.59
N ALA A 106 -4.09 -12.59 5.00
CA ALA A 106 -3.62 -13.68 4.16
C ALA A 106 -4.80 -14.37 3.46
N GLY A 107 -4.76 -14.37 2.13
CA GLY A 107 -5.76 -14.80 1.16
C GLY A 107 -7.16 -14.21 1.28
N THR A 108 -7.27 -12.94 1.65
CA THR A 108 -8.52 -12.15 1.60
C THR A 108 -8.37 -10.92 0.69
N ASN A 109 -9.45 -10.41 0.09
CA ASN A 109 -9.44 -9.16 -0.67
C ASN A 109 -9.64 -7.94 0.25
N THR A 110 -8.90 -7.91 1.35
CA THR A 110 -8.97 -6.84 2.35
C THR A 110 -7.65 -6.08 2.42
N ILE A 111 -7.73 -4.76 2.50
CA ILE A 111 -6.62 -3.89 2.86
C ILE A 111 -6.88 -3.31 4.26
N ASP A 112 -5.92 -3.41 5.16
CA ASP A 112 -6.01 -2.85 6.49
C ASP A 112 -5.25 -1.52 6.56
N LEU A 113 -5.93 -0.45 6.95
CA LEU A 113 -5.35 0.89 6.91
C LEU A 113 -4.76 1.25 8.27
N TYR A 114 -3.49 1.65 8.31
CA TYR A 114 -2.89 2.09 9.56
C TYR A 114 -3.52 3.40 10.03
N LYS A 115 -3.85 3.46 11.33
CA LYS A 115 -4.31 4.67 12.01
C LYS A 115 -3.44 4.96 13.24
N PRO A 116 -3.13 6.23 13.51
CA PRO A 116 -2.23 6.60 14.61
C PRO A 116 -2.87 6.43 16.01
N SER A 117 -4.19 6.20 16.08
CA SER A 117 -4.90 6.01 17.35
C SER A 117 -6.10 5.08 17.20
N ARG A 118 -6.53 4.46 18.32
CA ARG A 118 -7.76 3.65 18.38
C ARG A 118 -9.02 4.45 18.02
N ALA A 119 -9.09 5.73 18.39
CA ALA A 119 -10.20 6.60 18.01
C ALA A 119 -10.30 6.76 16.48
N ALA A 120 -9.17 7.02 15.80
CA ALA A 120 -9.13 7.12 14.34
C ALA A 120 -9.41 5.78 13.64
N MET A 121 -8.95 4.67 14.24
CA MET A 121 -9.27 3.31 13.80
C MET A 121 -10.76 3.02 13.89
N ASN A 122 -11.40 3.31 15.03
CA ASN A 122 -12.83 3.10 15.24
C ASN A 122 -13.68 4.01 14.34
N ALA A 123 -13.28 5.27 14.16
CA ALA A 123 -13.93 6.19 13.24
C ALA A 123 -13.88 5.70 11.78
N TRP A 124 -12.83 4.95 11.41
CA TRP A 124 -12.75 4.29 10.11
C TRP A 124 -13.62 3.03 10.04
N GLY A 125 -13.48 2.10 10.98
CA GLY A 125 -14.26 0.85 10.99
C GLY A 125 -14.10 -0.01 9.73
N VAL A 126 -15.05 -0.91 9.49
CA VAL A 126 -15.06 -1.79 8.30
C VAL A 126 -15.95 -1.18 7.23
N ARG A 127 -15.42 -0.98 6.02
CA ARG A 127 -16.19 -0.45 4.89
C ARG A 127 -15.62 -0.89 3.55
N ARG A 128 -16.39 -0.70 2.48
CA ARG A 128 -15.88 -0.80 1.10
C ARG A 128 -15.59 0.59 0.57
N VAL A 129 -14.48 0.74 -0.14
CA VAL A 129 -14.05 2.01 -0.75
C VAL A 129 -13.57 1.76 -2.17
N THR A 130 -13.58 2.81 -2.98
CA THR A 130 -12.99 2.80 -4.31
C THR A 130 -11.55 3.31 -4.24
N ILE A 131 -10.60 2.51 -4.71
CA ILE A 131 -9.19 2.88 -4.76
C ILE A 131 -8.72 3.10 -6.19
N ASP A 132 -7.82 4.07 -6.36
CA ASP A 132 -6.94 4.18 -7.53
C ASP A 132 -5.59 3.56 -7.19
N ASN A 133 -5.23 2.45 -7.81
CA ASN A 133 -3.89 1.87 -7.75
C ASN A 133 -2.93 2.75 -8.57
N LEU A 134 -2.20 3.63 -7.89
CA LEU A 134 -1.28 4.59 -8.49
C LEU A 134 -0.02 3.90 -9.01
N ARG A 135 0.46 2.90 -8.26
CA ARG A 135 1.62 2.08 -8.61
C ARG A 135 1.49 0.71 -7.97
N TRP A 136 1.68 -0.36 -8.74
CA TRP A 136 1.77 -1.70 -8.17
C TRP A 136 3.15 -1.93 -7.54
N GLY A 137 3.18 -2.70 -6.46
CA GLY A 137 4.40 -3.10 -5.77
C GLY A 137 5.19 -4.16 -6.54
N ASP A 138 6.28 -4.61 -5.94
CA ASP A 138 7.20 -5.57 -6.53
C ASP A 138 6.92 -7.00 -5.98
N PRO A 139 6.40 -7.93 -6.80
CA PRO A 139 6.13 -9.30 -6.37
C PRO A 139 7.41 -10.09 -6.07
N HIS A 140 8.53 -9.82 -6.75
CA HIS A 140 9.80 -10.50 -6.48
C HIS A 140 10.38 -10.07 -5.14
N ARG A 141 10.36 -8.76 -4.84
CA ARG A 141 10.73 -8.24 -3.52
C ARG A 141 9.85 -8.82 -2.41
N SER A 142 8.55 -8.90 -2.66
CA SER A 142 7.58 -9.50 -1.72
C SER A 142 7.96 -10.95 -1.41
N LEU A 143 8.20 -11.75 -2.44
CA LEU A 143 8.57 -13.15 -2.33
C LEU A 143 9.90 -13.34 -1.58
N ALA A 144 10.93 -12.53 -1.90
CA ALA A 144 12.23 -12.59 -1.23
C ALA A 144 12.11 -12.38 0.29
N ILE A 145 11.29 -11.40 0.71
CA ILE A 145 11.06 -11.11 2.13
C ILE A 145 10.24 -12.23 2.80
N LEU A 146 9.17 -12.70 2.15
CA LEU A 146 8.27 -13.70 2.74
C LEU A 146 8.91 -15.08 2.85
N ARG A 147 9.78 -15.47 1.92
CA ARG A 147 10.52 -16.75 1.98
C ARG A 147 11.32 -16.90 3.27
N GLN A 148 11.90 -15.81 3.78
CA GLN A 148 12.64 -15.82 5.04
C GLN A 148 11.75 -15.99 6.29
N ARG A 149 10.42 -15.89 6.13
CA ARG A 149 9.44 -15.86 7.22
C ARG A 149 8.43 -17.01 7.16
N MET A 150 8.66 -18.01 6.30
CA MET A 150 7.74 -19.13 6.02
C MET A 150 7.44 -20.05 7.21
N LYS A 151 8.06 -19.86 8.38
CA LYS A 151 7.65 -20.59 9.59
C LYS A 151 6.17 -20.40 9.94
N HIS A 152 5.56 -19.28 9.52
CA HIS A 152 4.15 -18.99 9.74
C HIS A 152 3.24 -19.51 8.60
N ARG A 153 2.15 -20.21 8.95
CA ARG A 153 1.18 -20.76 7.97
C ARG A 153 0.58 -19.72 7.01
N HIS A 154 0.27 -18.54 7.53
CA HIS A 154 -0.30 -17.46 6.72
C HIS A 154 0.71 -16.91 5.71
N ILE A 155 2.01 -16.97 6.04
CA ILE A 155 3.09 -16.57 5.13
C ILE A 155 3.30 -17.62 4.05
N ARG A 156 3.29 -18.93 4.39
CA ARG A 156 3.36 -20.01 3.37
C ARG A 156 2.27 -19.84 2.31
N ARG A 157 1.02 -19.66 2.76
CA ARG A 157 -0.10 -19.37 1.85
C ARG A 157 0.13 -18.14 0.96
N MET A 158 0.73 -17.07 1.48
CA MET A 158 1.05 -15.89 0.66
C MET A 158 2.16 -16.19 -0.34
N VAL A 159 3.17 -16.96 0.05
CA VAL A 159 4.27 -17.42 -0.82
C VAL A 159 3.72 -18.29 -1.95
N ASP A 160 2.94 -19.33 -1.63
CA ASP A 160 2.35 -20.24 -2.62
C ASP A 160 1.51 -19.44 -3.64
N ALA A 161 0.63 -18.55 -3.16
CA ALA A 161 -0.19 -17.71 -4.03
C ALA A 161 0.61 -16.66 -4.83
N LEU A 162 1.74 -16.17 -4.31
CA LEU A 162 2.65 -15.28 -5.04
C LEU A 162 3.35 -16.03 -6.18
N GLU A 163 3.83 -17.24 -5.92
CA GLU A 163 4.52 -18.08 -6.89
C GLU A 163 3.57 -18.48 -8.02
N ASP A 164 2.37 -18.96 -7.70
CA ASP A 164 1.32 -19.30 -8.67
C ASP A 164 0.95 -18.13 -9.59
N ARG A 165 0.97 -16.91 -9.05
CA ARG A 165 0.53 -15.69 -9.76
C ARG A 165 1.68 -14.84 -10.26
N MET A 166 2.94 -15.28 -10.15
CA MET A 166 4.10 -14.45 -10.45
C MET A 166 4.03 -13.85 -11.87
N ALA A 167 3.66 -14.66 -12.86
CA ALA A 167 3.50 -14.21 -14.24
C ALA A 167 2.42 -13.12 -14.40
N GLU A 168 1.32 -13.18 -13.65
CA GLU A 168 0.26 -12.17 -13.63
C GLU A 168 0.73 -10.89 -12.92
N LEU A 169 1.39 -11.04 -11.77
CA LEU A 169 1.80 -9.93 -10.90
C LEU A 169 2.98 -9.13 -11.50
N SER A 170 3.84 -9.78 -12.29
CA SER A 170 4.97 -9.13 -12.96
C SER A 170 4.58 -8.42 -14.26
N ARG A 171 3.37 -8.64 -14.79
CA ARG A 171 2.88 -7.89 -15.95
C ARG A 171 2.57 -6.44 -15.56
N PRO A 172 2.93 -5.45 -16.39
CA PRO A 172 2.40 -4.10 -16.26
C PRO A 172 0.87 -4.13 -16.31
N VAL A 173 0.21 -3.39 -15.43
CA VAL A 173 -1.22 -3.16 -15.58
C VAL A 173 -1.39 -2.14 -16.68
N GLU A 174 -1.95 -2.59 -17.79
CA GLU A 174 -2.24 -1.73 -18.93
C GLU A 174 -3.11 -0.57 -18.46
N VAL A 175 -2.56 0.64 -18.54
CA VAL A 175 -3.36 1.85 -18.40
C VAL A 175 -4.17 1.86 -19.67
N ALA A 176 -5.46 1.50 -19.59
CA ALA A 176 -6.36 1.60 -20.73
C ALA A 176 -6.11 2.97 -21.38
N ALA A 177 -5.57 2.96 -22.61
CA ALA A 177 -5.32 4.17 -23.34
C ALA A 177 -6.63 4.97 -23.37
N PRO A 178 -6.61 6.31 -23.26
CA PRO A 178 -7.80 7.08 -23.57
C PRO A 178 -8.24 6.64 -24.97
N THR A 179 -9.40 5.98 -25.04
CA THR A 179 -10.08 5.76 -26.31
C THR A 179 -10.56 7.13 -26.73
N PHE A 180 -9.68 7.91 -27.34
CA PHE A 180 -10.10 9.05 -28.13
C PHE A 180 -10.84 8.43 -29.30
N ALA A 181 -12.16 8.37 -29.20
CA ALA A 181 -13.01 8.15 -30.35
C ALA A 181 -12.62 9.24 -31.37
N SER A 182 -11.92 8.82 -32.42
CA SER A 182 -11.62 9.65 -33.57
C SER A 182 -12.94 9.88 -34.31
N THR A 183 -13.76 10.77 -33.80
CA THR A 183 -14.79 11.41 -34.62
C THR A 183 -14.05 12.51 -35.38
N ALA A 184 -13.45 12.13 -36.51
CA ALA A 184 -13.01 13.11 -37.49
C ALA A 184 -14.25 13.91 -37.93
N PRO A 185 -14.27 15.25 -37.80
CA PRO A 185 -15.33 16.03 -38.42
C PRO A 185 -15.16 15.96 -39.94
N ALA A 186 -16.26 15.70 -40.65
CA ALA A 186 -16.33 15.88 -42.09
C ALA A 186 -15.93 17.33 -42.41
N GLY A 187 -14.82 17.51 -43.15
CA GLY A 187 -14.37 18.83 -43.58
C GLY A 187 -15.42 19.49 -44.51
N PRO A 188 -15.57 20.82 -44.47
CA PRO A 188 -16.43 21.51 -45.41
C PRO A 188 -15.78 21.50 -46.80
N THR A 189 -16.55 21.08 -47.80
CA THR A 189 -16.22 21.26 -49.22
C THR A 189 -16.18 22.76 -49.51
N ILE A 190 -14.97 23.32 -49.67
CA ILE A 190 -14.78 24.69 -50.15
C ILE A 190 -14.79 24.67 -51.68
N ASP A 191 -15.84 25.26 -52.24
CA ASP A 191 -16.00 25.54 -53.66
C ASP A 191 -15.07 26.71 -54.04
N GLU A 192 -14.08 26.40 -54.88
CA GLU A 192 -13.03 27.32 -55.33
C GLU A 192 -13.50 28.08 -56.57
N THR A 193 -14.39 29.06 -56.42
CA THR A 193 -14.59 30.05 -57.49
C THR A 193 -15.03 31.42 -56.96
N ALA A 194 -14.08 32.33 -56.76
CA ALA A 194 -14.17 33.76 -57.12
C ALA A 194 -13.13 34.58 -56.34
N ARG A 195 -12.14 35.10 -57.09
CA ARG A 195 -11.12 36.05 -56.63
C ARG A 195 -11.54 37.47 -57.02
N PRO A 196 -11.41 38.47 -56.13
CA PRO A 196 -11.06 39.84 -56.53
C PRO A 196 -9.87 40.41 -55.73
N PRO A 197 -9.33 41.59 -56.11
CA PRO A 197 -7.89 41.80 -56.17
C PRO A 197 -7.24 42.41 -54.92
N VAL A 198 -5.93 42.18 -54.87
CA VAL A 198 -4.95 42.74 -53.94
C VAL A 198 -4.92 44.27 -54.04
N THR A 199 -5.04 44.94 -52.89
CA THR A 199 -4.54 46.32 -52.73
C THR A 199 -3.67 46.39 -51.47
N ALA A 200 -2.45 46.88 -51.69
CA ALA A 200 -1.36 46.95 -50.74
C ALA A 200 -1.57 48.00 -49.64
N ARG A 201 -1.10 47.73 -48.41
CA ARG A 201 -0.68 48.80 -47.48
C ARG A 201 0.36 48.32 -46.44
N ARG A 202 1.60 48.77 -46.70
CA ARG A 202 2.70 49.22 -45.82
C ARG A 202 2.82 48.65 -44.39
N GLN A 203 3.96 47.99 -44.15
CA GLN A 203 4.62 47.87 -42.84
C GLN A 203 5.16 49.22 -42.35
N PRO A 204 5.33 49.38 -41.04
CA PRO A 204 6.50 50.06 -40.51
C PRO A 204 7.36 49.14 -39.64
N THR A 205 8.64 49.13 -39.98
CA THR A 205 9.78 48.66 -39.20
C THR A 205 10.06 49.65 -38.07
N ILE A 206 10.19 49.20 -36.81
CA ILE A 206 10.95 49.94 -35.79
C ILE A 206 11.89 48.98 -35.07
N SER A 207 13.17 49.29 -35.24
CA SER A 207 14.34 48.86 -34.48
C SER A 207 14.40 49.66 -33.17
N GLY A 208 14.81 49.03 -32.07
CA GLY A 208 14.97 49.69 -30.78
C GLY A 208 15.81 48.86 -29.81
N GLN A 209 17.10 49.19 -29.76
CA GLN A 209 18.16 48.60 -28.97
C GLN A 209 18.21 49.19 -27.55
N VAL A 210 19.05 48.59 -26.69
CA VAL A 210 19.56 49.08 -25.36
C VAL A 210 18.58 48.86 -24.20
N GLY A 211 18.91 48.27 -23.06
CA GLY A 211 20.15 47.90 -22.38
C GLY A 211 19.88 48.01 -20.87
N VAL A 212 20.86 47.62 -20.05
CA VAL A 212 20.98 47.84 -18.59
C VAL A 212 20.67 46.65 -17.67
N VAL A 213 21.76 46.26 -17.02
CA VAL A 213 21.98 45.35 -15.89
C VAL A 213 21.35 45.89 -14.62
N VAL A 214 20.65 45.05 -13.84
CA VAL A 214 20.57 45.19 -12.37
C VAL A 214 20.51 43.82 -11.70
N SER A 215 21.52 43.56 -10.88
CA SER A 215 21.67 42.49 -9.89
C SER A 215 20.62 42.60 -8.78
N ASN A 216 20.10 41.50 -8.23
CA ASN A 216 20.11 41.33 -6.77
C ASN A 216 19.69 39.94 -6.26
N THR A 217 20.60 39.38 -5.47
CA THR A 217 20.44 38.77 -4.14
C THR A 217 19.32 37.75 -3.85
N ARG A 218 19.78 36.55 -3.47
CA ARG A 218 19.08 35.53 -2.69
C ARG A 218 18.62 36.10 -1.34
N PRO A 219 17.44 35.71 -0.82
CA PRO A 219 17.18 35.80 0.61
C PRO A 219 17.73 34.59 1.38
N ALA A 220 18.21 34.90 2.58
CA ALA A 220 18.87 34.01 3.53
C ALA A 220 17.90 33.04 4.21
N VAL A 221 18.44 31.85 4.52
CA VAL A 221 17.86 30.84 5.40
C VAL A 221 18.15 31.26 6.84
N THR A 222 17.12 31.45 7.65
CA THR A 222 17.21 31.60 9.11
C THR A 222 17.12 30.22 9.78
N PRO A 223 18.10 29.82 10.62
CA PRO A 223 17.92 28.68 11.51
C PRO A 223 17.27 29.12 12.84
N ASN A 224 16.22 28.40 13.23
CA ASN A 224 15.51 28.57 14.50
C ASN A 224 16.30 27.88 15.64
N PRO A 225 16.53 28.53 16.80
CA PRO A 225 17.26 27.94 17.92
C PRO A 225 16.33 27.25 18.94
N PHE A 226 16.94 26.49 19.87
CA PHE A 226 16.39 25.85 21.08
C PHE A 226 15.65 24.51 20.90
N PHE A 227 15.83 23.48 21.75
CA PHE A 227 16.37 23.36 23.10
C PHE A 227 17.08 21.99 23.25
N GLY A 228 18.24 21.97 23.91
CA GLY A 228 18.81 20.75 24.50
C GLY A 228 18.37 20.58 25.95
N SER A 229 18.16 19.34 26.37
CA SER A 229 18.33 18.96 27.78
C SER A 229 18.88 17.54 27.84
N THR A 230 20.15 17.44 28.21
CA THR A 230 20.79 16.28 28.81
C THR A 230 20.13 15.93 30.13
N SER A 231 19.88 14.64 30.40
CA SER A 231 19.98 14.13 31.77
C SER A 231 20.42 12.67 31.74
N THR A 232 21.60 12.45 32.30
CA THR A 232 22.19 11.20 32.77
C THR A 232 21.40 10.63 33.95
N ARG A 233 21.07 9.34 33.89
CA ARG A 233 21.38 8.32 34.90
C ARG A 233 21.12 6.94 34.33
#